data_AF-A0A7V5FVB3-F1
#
_entry.id   AF-A0A7V5FVB3-F1
#
_cell.length_a   1.000
_cell.length_b   1.000
_cell.length_c   1.000
_cell.angle_alpha   90.00
_cell.angle_beta   90.00
_cell.angle_gamma   90.00
#
_symmetry.space_group_name_H-M   'P 1'
#
loop_
_entity.id
_entity.type
_entity.pdbx_description
1 polymer ?
#
loop_
_entity_poly.entity_id
_entity_poly.type
_entity_poly.pdbx_seq_one_letter_code
_entity_poly.pdbx_strand_id
1 'polypeptide(L)'
;MEEIRQLSASLEDYIEAIYHIITEKQVARGKDITARLGVSGASVTEALRSLSKKGLINYAPYEVITLTDAGRITAEDVIRRHNALKQFFIEVLAIDDAIAEQGACKIEHTAPPEVIARMVNFIKFLEQCPRGGKELIQGFSDFCEKGQTRLDCGDCVSQCLKNTSKDSRQKKQLTP
;
A
#
# COMPACT_ATOMS: atom_id res chain seq x y z
N MET A 1 -7.25 -27.16 -6.39
CA MET A 1 -6.77 -25.77 -6.28
C MET A 1 -7.36 -25.26 -4.99
N GLU A 2 -6.52 -25.12 -3.96
CA GLU A 2 -6.95 -24.65 -2.63
C GLU A 2 -7.47 -23.20 -2.82
N GLU A 3 -8.73 -22.96 -2.49
CA GLU A 3 -9.26 -21.60 -2.40
C GLU A 3 -8.36 -20.82 -1.43
N ILE A 4 -7.71 -19.75 -1.91
CA ILE A 4 -7.13 -18.75 -1.03
C ILE A 4 -8.32 -18.14 -0.30
N ARG A 5 -8.67 -18.71 0.85
CA ARG A 5 -9.71 -18.18 1.74
C ARG A 5 -9.22 -16.81 2.21
N GLN A 6 -9.59 -15.78 1.45
CA GLN A 6 -9.37 -14.40 1.82
C GLN A 6 -9.91 -14.20 3.24
N LEU A 7 -9.09 -13.58 4.09
CA LEU A 7 -9.54 -13.12 5.39
C LEU A 7 -10.68 -12.11 5.16
N SER A 8 -11.62 -12.04 6.10
CA SER A 8 -12.54 -10.90 6.09
C SER A 8 -11.74 -9.62 6.38
N ALA A 9 -12.20 -8.48 5.87
CA ALA A 9 -11.58 -7.17 6.14
C ALA A 9 -11.28 -6.97 7.64
N SER A 10 -12.25 -7.28 8.50
CA SER A 10 -12.06 -7.21 9.95
C SER A 10 -10.90 -8.09 10.46
N LEU A 11 -10.71 -9.30 9.95
CA LEU A 11 -9.59 -10.15 10.37
C LEU A 11 -8.25 -9.66 9.79
N GLU A 12 -8.26 -8.97 8.65
CA GLU A 12 -7.09 -8.27 8.13
C GLU A 12 -6.70 -7.11 9.06
N ASP A 13 -7.66 -6.29 9.52
CA ASP A 13 -7.40 -5.22 10.51
C ASP A 13 -6.71 -5.78 11.77
N TYR A 14 -7.19 -6.93 12.26
CA TYR A 14 -6.61 -7.57 13.45
C TYR A 14 -5.20 -8.09 13.22
N ILE A 15 -4.93 -8.75 12.08
CA ILE A 15 -3.59 -9.31 11.83
C ILE A 15 -2.56 -8.21 11.57
N GLU A 16 -2.96 -7.13 10.91
CA GLU A 16 -2.15 -5.93 10.72
C GLU A 16 -1.85 -5.24 12.06
N ALA A 17 -2.86 -5.03 12.91
CA ALA A 17 -2.65 -4.45 14.23
C ALA A 17 -1.68 -5.29 15.08
N ILE A 18 -1.80 -6.62 15.04
CA ILE A 18 -0.89 -7.53 15.72
C ILE A 18 0.54 -7.37 15.19
N TYR A 19 0.71 -7.32 13.87
CA TYR A 19 2.02 -7.13 13.24
C TYR A 19 2.70 -5.82 13.68
N HIS A 20 1.97 -4.71 13.64
CA HIS A 20 2.51 -3.42 14.08
C HIS A 20 2.89 -3.42 15.56
N ILE A 21 2.03 -3.95 16.43
CA ILE A 21 2.32 -4.03 17.86
C ILE A 21 3.56 -4.89 18.12
N ILE A 22 3.70 -6.04 17.44
CA ILE A 22 4.89 -6.89 17.58
C ILE A 22 6.15 -6.17 17.09
N THR A 23 6.06 -5.43 15.97
CA THR A 23 7.19 -4.67 15.44
C THR A 23 7.62 -3.55 16.40
N GLU A 24 6.67 -2.89 17.07
CA GLU A 24 6.92 -1.81 18.02
C GLU A 24 7.37 -2.31 19.41
N LYS A 25 6.79 -3.39 19.92
CA LYS A 25 6.88 -3.82 21.32
C LYS A 25 7.37 -5.26 21.53
N GLN A 26 7.79 -5.96 20.47
CA GLN A 26 8.19 -7.38 20.42
C GLN A 26 7.06 -8.39 20.69
N VAL A 27 6.03 -8.04 21.47
CA VAL A 27 4.91 -8.92 21.80
C VAL A 27 3.58 -8.16 21.75
N ALA A 28 2.53 -8.82 21.25
CA ALA A 28 1.17 -8.30 21.31
C ALA A 28 0.41 -8.88 22.51
N ARG A 29 -0.41 -8.06 23.17
CA ARG A 29 -1.39 -8.52 24.18
C ARG A 29 -2.77 -8.02 23.78
N GLY A 30 -3.82 -8.72 24.22
CA GLY A 30 -5.20 -8.35 23.89
C GLY A 30 -5.54 -6.88 24.20
N LYS A 31 -5.03 -6.34 25.30
CA LYS A 31 -5.23 -4.92 25.68
C LYS A 31 -4.61 -3.94 24.68
N ASP A 32 -3.48 -4.28 24.08
CA ASP A 32 -2.81 -3.43 23.07
C ASP A 32 -3.64 -3.42 21.78
N ILE A 33 -4.23 -4.56 21.43
CA ILE A 33 -5.11 -4.70 20.25
C ILE A 33 -6.41 -3.93 20.46
N THR A 34 -7.05 -4.06 21.63
CA THR A 34 -8.24 -3.27 22.01
C THR A 34 -7.95 -1.77 21.88
N ALA A 35 -6.83 -1.31 22.45
CA ALA A 35 -6.47 0.11 22.43
C ALA A 35 -6.18 0.62 21.00
N ARG A 36 -5.48 -0.17 20.17
CA ARG A 36 -5.11 0.24 18.81
C ARG A 36 -6.31 0.30 17.87
N LEU A 37 -7.21 -0.68 17.94
CA LEU A 37 -8.35 -0.78 17.03
C LEU A 37 -9.62 -0.10 17.57
N GLY A 38 -9.65 0.31 18.84
CA GLY A 38 -10.84 0.92 19.44
C GLY A 38 -12.05 -0.03 19.57
N VAL A 39 -11.79 -1.33 19.69
CA VAL A 39 -12.81 -2.40 19.71
C VAL A 39 -12.91 -3.09 21.07
N SER A 40 -14.04 -3.76 21.34
CA SER A 40 -14.26 -4.44 22.62
C SER A 40 -13.31 -5.64 22.83
N GLY A 41 -13.02 -5.98 24.09
CA GLY A 41 -12.22 -7.17 24.42
C GLY A 41 -12.86 -8.50 23.98
N ALA A 42 -14.20 -8.54 23.92
CA ALA A 42 -14.93 -9.69 23.36
C ALA A 42 -14.66 -9.84 21.86
N SER A 43 -14.70 -8.72 21.10
CA SER A 43 -14.38 -8.69 19.67
C SER A 43 -12.94 -9.14 19.41
N VAL A 44 -11.98 -8.65 20.21
CA VAL A 44 -10.58 -9.10 20.14
C VAL A 44 -10.49 -10.61 20.38
N THR A 45 -11.15 -11.13 21.41
CA THR A 45 -11.06 -12.56 21.75
C THR A 45 -11.58 -13.45 20.61
N GLU A 46 -12.71 -13.09 20.01
CA GLU A 46 -13.28 -13.83 18.88
C GLU A 46 -12.38 -13.76 17.64
N ALA A 47 -11.82 -12.59 17.34
CA ALA A 47 -10.86 -12.43 16.25
C ALA A 47 -9.59 -13.27 16.45
N LEU A 48 -9.02 -13.25 17.66
CA LEU A 48 -7.83 -14.04 18.00
C LEU A 48 -8.10 -15.55 17.87
N ARG A 49 -9.26 -16.03 18.33
CA ARG A 49 -9.68 -17.43 18.13
C ARG A 49 -9.78 -17.77 16.65
N SER A 50 -10.36 -16.89 15.83
CA SER A 50 -10.50 -17.10 14.39
C SER A 50 -9.15 -17.15 13.66
N LEU A 51 -8.26 -16.20 13.95
CA LEU A 51 -6.89 -16.15 13.39
C LEU A 51 -6.06 -17.37 13.83
N SER A 52 -6.19 -17.79 15.09
CA SER A 52 -5.52 -18.97 15.63
C SER A 52 -6.02 -20.26 14.96
N LYS A 53 -7.34 -20.41 14.79
CA LYS A 53 -7.94 -21.53 14.06
C LYS A 53 -7.48 -21.61 12.59
N LYS A 54 -7.13 -20.46 12.00
CA LYS A 54 -6.56 -20.35 10.64
C LYS A 54 -5.04 -20.57 10.62
N GLY A 55 -4.39 -20.79 11.76
CA GLY A 55 -2.94 -21.01 11.86
C GLY A 55 -2.09 -19.76 11.63
N LEU A 56 -2.66 -18.56 11.76
CA LEU A 56 -1.98 -17.29 11.48
C LEU A 56 -1.32 -16.69 12.74
N ILE A 57 -1.79 -17.05 13.92
CA ILE A 57 -1.22 -16.61 15.19
C ILE A 57 -1.09 -17.77 16.16
N ASN A 58 -0.13 -17.65 17.08
CA ASN A 58 -0.13 -18.44 18.30
C ASN A 58 -0.92 -17.66 19.36
N TYR A 59 -2.00 -18.26 19.85
CA TYR A 59 -2.88 -17.65 20.84
C TYR A 59 -3.27 -18.67 21.92
N ALA A 60 -3.06 -18.27 23.17
CA ALA A 60 -3.62 -18.90 24.35
C ALA A 60 -4.17 -17.82 25.28
N PRO A 61 -5.24 -18.10 26.06
CA PRO A 61 -5.77 -17.14 27.03
C PRO A 61 -4.69 -16.64 27.99
N TYR A 62 -4.67 -15.33 28.23
CA TYR A 62 -3.73 -14.62 29.13
C TYR A 62 -2.25 -14.60 28.69
N GLU A 63 -1.91 -15.25 27.58
CA GLU A 63 -0.55 -15.28 27.03
C GLU A 63 -0.27 -14.13 26.05
N VAL A 64 1.01 -13.98 25.70
CA VAL A 64 1.42 -13.12 24.59
C VAL A 64 1.00 -13.71 23.26
N ILE A 65 0.64 -12.82 22.32
CA ILE A 65 0.20 -13.18 20.97
C ILE A 65 1.39 -12.99 20.04
N THR A 66 1.68 -14.01 19.23
CA THR A 66 2.75 -13.98 18.21
C THR A 66 2.19 -14.40 16.86
N LEU A 67 2.81 -13.92 15.79
CA LEU A 67 2.50 -14.37 14.43
C LEU A 67 3.19 -15.70 14.15
N THR A 68 2.52 -16.57 13.40
CA THR A 68 3.21 -17.66 12.70
C THR A 68 3.87 -17.11 11.45
N ASP A 69 4.71 -17.91 10.76
CA ASP A 69 5.29 -17.50 9.48
C ASP A 69 4.20 -17.18 8.44
N ALA A 70 3.14 -17.98 8.39
CA ALA A 70 1.99 -17.75 7.51
C ALA A 70 1.24 -16.45 7.88
N GLY A 71 1.07 -16.18 9.18
CA GLY A 71 0.46 -14.93 9.64
C GLY A 71 1.31 -13.71 9.33
N ARG A 72 2.63 -13.81 9.47
CA ARG A 72 3.56 -12.74 9.10
C ARG A 72 3.46 -12.40 7.62
N ILE A 73 3.52 -13.40 6.74
CA ILE A 73 3.37 -13.21 5.28
C ILE A 73 2.02 -12.57 4.96
N THR A 74 0.96 -13.00 5.65
CA THR A 74 -0.39 -12.47 5.42
C THR A 74 -0.50 -11.01 5.86
N ALA A 75 0.02 -10.66 7.04
CA ALA A 75 0.04 -9.27 7.52
C ALA A 75 0.90 -8.37 6.62
N GLU A 76 2.06 -8.85 6.17
CA GLU A 76 2.93 -8.14 5.23
C GLU A 76 2.21 -7.87 3.90
N ASP A 77 1.37 -8.79 3.40
CA ASP A 77 0.59 -8.54 2.18
C ASP A 77 -0.48 -7.47 2.38
N VAL A 78 -1.20 -7.46 3.51
CA VAL A 78 -2.16 -6.40 3.87
C VAL A 78 -1.44 -5.05 3.89
N ILE A 79 -0.38 -4.93 4.69
CA ILE A 79 0.41 -3.70 4.82
C ILE A 79 0.97 -3.24 3.47
N ARG A 80 1.41 -4.17 2.62
CA ARG A 80 1.88 -3.86 1.28
C ARG A 80 0.77 -3.26 0.41
N ARG A 81 -0.46 -3.75 0.53
CA ARG A 81 -1.63 -3.23 -0.18
C ARG A 81 -2.01 -1.83 0.34
N HIS A 82 -2.09 -1.63 1.65
CA HIS A 82 -2.28 -0.32 2.27
C HIS A 82 -1.30 0.70 1.71
N ASN A 83 0.00 0.40 1.83
CA ASN A 83 1.07 1.32 1.44
C ASN A 83 1.05 1.62 -0.05
N ALA A 84 0.78 0.63 -0.90
CA ALA A 84 0.65 0.81 -2.34
C ALA A 84 -0.49 1.78 -2.71
N LEU A 85 -1.64 1.64 -2.05
CA LEU A 85 -2.79 2.52 -2.26
C LEU A 85 -2.51 3.94 -1.75
N LYS A 86 -1.97 4.04 -0.53
CA LYS A 86 -1.60 5.32 0.08
C LYS A 86 -0.60 6.07 -0.79
N GLN A 87 0.46 5.39 -1.23
CA GLN A 87 1.48 5.97 -2.11
C GLN A 87 0.84 6.46 -3.42
N PHE A 88 -0.04 5.66 -4.03
CA PHE A 88 -0.75 6.08 -5.24
C PHE A 88 -1.61 7.35 -5.01
N PHE A 89 -2.36 7.41 -3.90
CA PHE A 89 -3.20 8.55 -3.59
C PHE A 89 -2.39 9.83 -3.38
N ILE A 90 -1.27 9.75 -2.68
CA ILE A 90 -0.40 10.90 -2.42
C ILE A 90 0.34 11.30 -3.70
N GLU A 91 1.09 10.36 -4.28
CA GLU A 91 2.04 10.67 -5.34
C GLU A 91 1.36 10.92 -6.68
N VAL A 92 0.29 10.20 -7.01
CA VAL A 92 -0.36 10.30 -8.33
C VAL A 92 -1.61 11.17 -8.28
N LEU A 93 -2.42 11.04 -7.23
CA LEU A 93 -3.67 11.77 -7.13
C LEU A 93 -3.57 13.10 -6.37
N ALA A 94 -2.39 13.44 -5.84
CA ALA A 94 -2.16 14.65 -5.05
C ALA A 94 -3.15 14.80 -3.88
N ILE A 95 -3.46 13.69 -3.22
CA ILE A 95 -4.34 13.64 -2.04
C ILE A 95 -3.49 13.86 -0.78
N ASP A 96 -4.02 14.65 0.16
CA ASP A 96 -3.43 14.85 1.48
C ASP A 96 -3.24 13.53 2.25
N ASP A 97 -2.15 13.42 3.01
CA ASP A 97 -1.74 12.20 3.71
C ASP A 97 -2.86 11.64 4.60
N ALA A 98 -3.60 12.49 5.33
CA ALA A 98 -4.64 12.04 6.24
C ALA A 98 -5.86 11.47 5.52
N ILE A 99 -6.18 12.00 4.32
CA ILE A 99 -7.26 11.48 3.47
C ILE A 99 -6.79 10.21 2.76
N ALA A 100 -5.54 10.19 2.28
CA ALA A 100 -4.94 9.02 1.64
C ALA A 100 -4.88 7.82 2.58
N GLU A 101 -4.48 8.02 3.84
CA GLU A 101 -4.48 6.99 4.89
C GLU A 101 -5.87 6.36 5.07
N GLN A 102 -6.90 7.20 5.25
CA GLN A 102 -8.27 6.74 5.44
C GLN A 102 -8.84 6.04 4.19
N GLY A 103 -8.48 6.51 3.01
CA GLY A 103 -8.87 5.89 1.75
C GLY A 103 -8.22 4.52 1.55
N ALA A 104 -6.91 4.42 1.82
CA ALA A 104 -6.14 3.19 1.65
C ALA A 104 -6.67 2.07 2.55
N CYS A 105 -6.85 2.36 3.84
CA CYS A 105 -7.38 1.41 4.83
C CYS A 105 -8.76 0.86 4.44
N LYS A 106 -9.64 1.67 3.82
CA LYS A 106 -10.96 1.19 3.37
C LYS A 106 -10.88 0.32 2.11
N ILE A 107 -10.01 0.69 1.18
CA ILE A 107 -9.98 0.08 -0.15
C ILE A 107 -9.15 -1.20 -0.14
N GLU A 108 -8.10 -1.28 0.67
CA GLU A 108 -7.16 -2.39 0.62
C GLU A 108 -7.82 -3.76 0.81
N HIS A 109 -8.81 -3.87 1.70
CA HIS A 109 -9.49 -5.13 2.02
C HIS A 109 -10.55 -5.55 0.99
N THR A 110 -10.89 -4.67 0.06
CA THR A 110 -11.98 -4.89 -0.92
C THR A 110 -11.47 -4.92 -2.35
N ALA A 111 -10.35 -4.25 -2.63
CA ALA A 111 -9.77 -4.21 -3.95
C ALA A 111 -9.14 -5.56 -4.33
N PRO A 112 -9.45 -6.11 -5.52
CA PRO A 112 -8.77 -7.29 -6.02
C PRO A 112 -7.24 -7.07 -6.09
N PRO A 113 -6.40 -8.07 -5.74
CA PRO A 113 -4.95 -7.91 -5.75
C PRO A 113 -4.38 -7.42 -7.08
N GLU A 114 -4.99 -7.82 -8.20
CA GLU A 114 -4.61 -7.39 -9.55
C GLU A 114 -4.77 -5.88 -9.74
N VAL A 115 -5.79 -5.26 -9.15
CA VAL A 115 -6.03 -3.81 -9.25
C VAL A 115 -4.89 -3.05 -8.57
N ILE A 116 -4.56 -3.42 -7.33
CA ILE A 116 -3.48 -2.79 -6.57
C ILE A 116 -2.14 -3.03 -7.26
N ALA A 117 -1.88 -4.25 -7.76
CA ALA A 117 -0.68 -4.56 -8.51
C ALA A 117 -0.54 -3.69 -9.76
N ARG A 118 -1.64 -3.45 -10.50
CA ARG A 118 -1.64 -2.60 -11.69
C ARG A 118 -1.40 -1.13 -11.35
N MET A 119 -1.94 -0.63 -10.23
CA MET A 119 -1.67 0.72 -9.73
C MET A 119 -0.17 0.90 -9.41
N VAL A 120 0.44 -0.04 -8.70
CA VAL A 120 1.88 -0.01 -8.40
C VAL A 120 2.72 -0.04 -9.68
N ASN A 121 2.36 -0.90 -10.63
CA ASN A 121 3.07 -0.96 -11.92
C ASN A 121 2.91 0.33 -12.72
N PHE A 122 1.78 1.02 -12.60
CA PHE A 122 1.56 2.31 -13.25
C PHE A 122 2.46 3.40 -12.65
N ILE A 123 2.62 3.46 -11.33
CA ILE A 123 3.59 4.38 -10.70
C ILE A 123 4.99 4.12 -11.23
N LYS A 124 5.47 2.87 -11.18
CA LYS A 124 6.79 2.48 -11.69
C LYS A 124 6.98 2.85 -13.17
N PHE A 125 5.93 2.66 -13.96
CA PHE A 125 5.93 3.07 -15.36
C PHE A 125 6.08 4.59 -15.51
N LEU A 126 5.35 5.39 -14.73
CA LEU A 126 5.45 6.85 -14.77
C LEU A 126 6.85 7.33 -14.35
N GLU A 127 7.46 6.73 -13.34
CA GLU A 127 8.82 7.08 -12.89
C GLU A 127 9.89 6.84 -13.96
N GLN A 128 9.69 5.82 -14.80
CA GLN A 128 10.64 5.42 -15.85
C GLN A 128 10.29 6.00 -17.23
N CYS A 129 9.10 6.60 -17.38
CA CYS A 129 8.61 7.05 -18.67
C CYS A 129 9.39 8.29 -19.15
N PRO A 130 10.11 8.21 -20.30
CA PRO A 130 10.89 9.34 -20.81
C PRO A 130 10.02 10.47 -21.36
N ARG A 131 8.70 10.26 -21.43
CA ARG A 131 7.70 11.25 -21.88
C ARG A 131 7.29 12.24 -20.80
N GLY A 132 8.15 12.41 -19.79
CA GLY A 132 7.95 13.32 -18.68
C GLY A 132 6.99 12.79 -17.63
N GLY A 133 7.05 11.50 -17.27
CA GLY A 133 6.07 10.92 -16.35
C GLY A 133 6.00 11.61 -14.99
N LYS A 134 7.14 12.10 -14.47
CA LYS A 134 7.16 12.94 -13.25
C LYS A 134 6.55 14.32 -13.48
N GLU A 135 6.80 14.91 -14.65
CA GLU A 135 6.23 16.19 -15.07
C GLU A 135 4.71 16.10 -15.26
N LEU A 136 4.19 14.95 -15.68
CA LEU A 136 2.76 14.68 -15.77
C LEU A 136 2.12 14.64 -14.38
N ILE A 137 2.74 13.92 -13.44
CA ILE A 137 2.30 13.89 -12.04
C ILE A 137 2.29 15.29 -11.44
N GLN A 138 3.38 16.04 -11.61
CA GLN A 138 3.48 17.41 -11.10
C GLN A 138 2.41 18.32 -11.71
N GLY A 139 2.19 18.22 -13.02
CA GLY A 139 1.16 18.99 -13.71
C GLY A 139 -0.26 18.66 -13.23
N PHE A 140 -0.53 17.39 -12.88
CA PHE A 140 -1.79 17.00 -12.27
C PHE A 140 -1.95 17.58 -10.86
N SER A 141 -0.89 17.54 -10.05
CA SER A 141 -0.88 18.18 -8.72
C SER A 141 -1.16 19.69 -8.81
N ASP A 142 -0.49 20.40 -9.71
CA ASP A 142 -0.74 21.83 -9.95
C ASP A 142 -2.19 22.10 -10.39
N PHE A 143 -2.76 21.23 -11.21
CA PHE A 143 -4.15 21.31 -11.63
C PHE A 143 -5.12 21.15 -10.45
N CYS A 144 -4.88 20.18 -9.56
CA CYS A 144 -5.68 19.98 -8.36
C CYS A 144 -5.65 21.20 -7.42
N GLU A 145 -4.49 21.85 -7.28
CA GLU A 145 -4.34 23.02 -6.41
C GLU A 145 -4.89 24.32 -7.00
N LYS A 146 -4.63 24.55 -8.29
CA LYS A 146 -4.81 25.88 -8.93
C LYS A 146 -5.91 25.89 -10.00
N GLY A 147 -6.44 24.72 -10.38
CA GLY A 147 -7.42 24.57 -11.48
C GLY A 147 -6.84 24.89 -12.86
N GLN A 148 -5.52 25.04 -12.95
CA GLN A 148 -4.82 25.44 -14.18
C GLN A 148 -4.15 24.23 -14.80
N THR A 149 -4.33 24.07 -16.09
CA THR A 149 -3.54 23.14 -16.89
C THR A 149 -2.66 23.91 -17.86
N ARG A 150 -1.55 23.31 -18.29
CA ARG A 150 -0.79 23.87 -19.41
C ARG A 150 -1.68 23.80 -20.65
N LEU A 151 -2.02 24.96 -21.22
CA LEU A 151 -2.81 25.06 -22.45
C LEU A 151 -2.00 24.67 -23.70
N ASP A 152 -0.66 24.63 -23.58
CA ASP A 152 0.25 24.20 -24.62
C ASP A 152 1.21 23.12 -24.10
N CYS A 153 1.31 22.03 -24.85
CA CYS A 153 2.24 20.93 -24.59
C CYS A 153 3.58 21.10 -25.32
N GLY A 154 3.77 22.17 -26.11
CA GLY A 154 4.94 22.41 -26.94
C GLY A 154 6.26 22.29 -26.18
N ASP A 155 6.33 22.88 -24.98
CA ASP A 155 7.52 22.79 -24.12
C ASP A 155 7.74 21.37 -23.59
N CYS A 156 6.67 20.70 -23.12
CA CYS A 156 6.73 19.32 -22.64
C CYS A 156 7.20 18.36 -23.74
N VAL A 157 6.63 18.48 -24.95
CA VAL A 157 6.98 17.67 -26.12
C VAL A 157 8.41 17.95 -26.55
N SER A 158 8.82 19.22 -26.61
CA SER A 158 10.19 19.60 -26.96
C SER A 158 11.21 19.04 -25.96
N GLN A 159 10.89 19.06 -24.68
CA GLN A 159 11.76 18.51 -23.62
C GLN A 159 11.82 16.99 -23.68
N CYS A 160 10.69 16.32 -23.91
CA CYS A 160 10.62 14.87 -24.16
C CYS A 160 11.51 14.47 -25.35
N LEU A 161 11.41 15.17 -26.49
CA LEU A 161 12.23 14.90 -27.68
C LEU A 161 13.73 15.10 -27.41
N LYS A 162 14.11 16.09 -26.60
CA LYS A 162 15.50 16.28 -26.17
C LYS A 162 16.00 15.14 -25.28
N ASN A 163 15.16 14.63 -24.38
CA ASN A 163 15.52 13.57 -23.44
C ASN A 163 15.70 12.21 -24.15
N THR A 164 14.83 11.86 -25.09
CA THR A 164 14.99 10.63 -25.91
C THR A 164 16.26 10.64 -26.77
N SER A 165 16.67 11.83 -27.23
CA SER A 165 17.90 12.04 -28.01
C SER A 165 19.18 11.89 -27.18
N LYS A 166 19.12 12.07 -25.85
CA LYS A 166 20.25 11.87 -24.92
C LYS A 166 20.38 10.41 -24.50
N ASP A 167 19.27 9.76 -24.20
CA ASP A 167 19.22 8.36 -23.74
C ASP A 167 19.69 7.38 -24.84
N SER A 168 19.41 7.69 -26.11
CA SER A 168 19.91 6.96 -27.28
C SER A 168 21.44 7.10 -27.51
N ARG A 169 22.10 8.13 -26.96
CA ARG A 169 23.56 8.27 -26.99
C ARG A 169 24.24 7.53 -25.84
N GLN A 170 23.61 7.48 -24.66
CA GLN A 170 24.12 6.71 -23.52
C GLN A 170 24.02 5.20 -23.76
N LYS A 171 22.93 4.71 -24.39
CA LYS A 171 22.82 3.29 -24.77
C LYS A 171 23.84 2.84 -25.83
N LYS A 172 24.34 3.74 -26.68
CA LYS A 172 25.42 3.45 -27.65
C LYS A 172 26.82 3.38 -27.04
N GLN A 173 27.02 3.84 -25.80
CA GLN A 173 28.32 3.80 -25.12
C GLN A 173 28.48 2.61 -24.15
N LEU A 174 27.42 1.81 -23.93
CA LEU A 174 27.43 0.65 -23.02
C LEU A 174 27.32 -0.72 -23.69
N THR A 175 27.31 -0.80 -25.02
CA THR A 175 27.42 -2.08 -25.75
C THR A 175 28.87 -2.30 -26.17
N PRO A 176 29.52 -3.42 -25.80
CA PRO A 176 30.85 -3.81 -26.28
C PRO A 176 30.90 -3.95 -27.80
#